data_AF-A0A525JI23-F1
#
_entry.id   AF-A0A525JI23-F1
#
_cell.length_a   1.000
_cell.length_b   1.000
_cell.length_c   1.000
_cell.angle_alpha   90.00
_cell.angle_beta   90.00
_cell.angle_gamma   90.00
#
_symmetry.space_group_name_H-M   'P 1'
#
loop_
_entity.id
_entity.type
_entity.pdbx_description
1 polymer ?
#
loop_
_entity_poly.entity_id
_entity_poly.type
_entity_poly.pdbx_seq_one_letter_code
_entity_poly.pdbx_strand_id
1 'polypeptide(L)'
;MVCARRAAAESLASICSEPGLPSAQSLTRWARRYPGFGRIFDRAKAQAARKPVSGQGFCPATANEAVARVSQGEMLTTIAADPLVPSLRTIYRWKADHPEFAEDMRLAREALAERFSDLGWKMALEATPQTAFLTQVRLKQLRWAAAVLGPRTHARLKAYAPPGLPESTTILSRHFKIEVHPETGQHRVVGYTADPDTMLPVRTSDGERKTPIDPPAKMDAIMEAGP
;
A
#
# COMPACT_ATOMS: atom_id res chain seq x y z
N MET A 1 15.36 -34.32 -11.96
CA MET A 1 14.41 -35.44 -11.84
C MET A 1 14.51 -36.14 -10.47
N VAL A 2 15.66 -36.74 -10.11
CA VAL A 2 15.84 -37.46 -8.83
C VAL A 2 15.64 -36.56 -7.59
N CYS A 3 16.26 -35.37 -7.53
CA CYS A 3 16.11 -34.49 -6.36
C CYS A 3 14.67 -33.98 -6.17
N ALA A 4 13.91 -33.78 -7.26
CA ALA A 4 12.52 -33.34 -7.18
C ALA A 4 11.62 -34.44 -6.59
N ARG A 5 11.80 -35.68 -7.04
CA ARG A 5 11.07 -36.85 -6.49
C ARG A 5 11.45 -37.12 -5.04
N ARG A 6 12.75 -37.00 -4.72
CA ARG A 6 13.20 -37.15 -3.34
C ARG A 6 12.58 -36.08 -2.43
N ALA A 7 12.52 -34.82 -2.88
CA ALA A 7 11.87 -33.74 -2.15
C ALA A 7 10.37 -33.99 -1.94
N ALA A 8 9.69 -34.69 -2.87
CA ALA A 8 8.31 -35.15 -2.75
C ALA A 8 8.15 -36.39 -1.82
N ALA A 9 9.14 -36.66 -0.96
CA ALA A 9 9.18 -37.76 0.00
C ALA A 9 9.19 -39.19 -0.58
N GLU A 10 9.37 -39.37 -1.90
CA GLU A 10 9.65 -40.70 -2.44
C GLU A 10 10.97 -41.27 -1.88
N SER A 11 10.98 -42.57 -1.62
CA SER A 11 12.17 -43.24 -1.10
C SER A 11 13.26 -43.34 -2.17
N LEU A 12 14.52 -43.16 -1.76
CA LEU A 12 15.66 -43.34 -2.67
C LEU A 12 15.69 -44.76 -3.28
N ALA A 13 15.24 -45.77 -2.53
CA ALA A 13 15.13 -47.14 -3.02
C ALA A 13 14.14 -47.24 -4.19
N SER A 14 12.96 -46.62 -4.07
CA SER A 14 11.93 -46.61 -5.13
C SER A 14 12.37 -45.81 -6.35
N ILE A 15 13.03 -44.66 -6.16
CA ILE A 15 13.51 -43.86 -7.28
C ILE A 15 14.64 -44.61 -8.01
N CYS A 16 15.57 -45.22 -7.28
CA CYS A 16 16.69 -45.93 -7.88
C CYS A 16 16.34 -47.32 -8.43
N SER A 17 15.13 -47.84 -8.17
CA SER A 17 14.67 -49.11 -8.77
C SER A 17 14.15 -48.96 -10.20
N GLU A 18 13.96 -47.73 -10.70
CA GLU A 18 13.46 -47.54 -12.06
C GLU A 18 14.55 -47.76 -13.11
N PRO A 19 14.23 -48.43 -14.24
CA PRO A 19 15.16 -48.61 -15.34
C PRO A 19 15.69 -47.28 -15.87
N GLY A 20 17.01 -47.16 -15.98
CA GLY A 20 17.68 -45.95 -16.48
C GLY A 20 18.01 -44.91 -15.42
N LEU A 21 17.64 -45.11 -14.15
CA LEU A 21 18.07 -44.25 -13.04
C LEU A 21 19.34 -44.78 -12.35
N PRO A 22 20.26 -43.88 -11.93
CA PRO A 22 21.48 -44.28 -11.24
C PRO A 22 21.20 -44.80 -9.83
N SER A 23 22.04 -45.72 -9.35
CA SER A 23 21.92 -46.28 -8.00
C SER A 23 22.12 -45.23 -6.90
N ALA A 24 21.61 -45.52 -5.70
CA ALA A 24 21.76 -44.64 -4.54
C ALA A 24 23.23 -44.34 -4.21
N GLN A 25 24.12 -45.30 -4.45
CA GLN A 25 25.56 -45.14 -4.26
C GLN A 25 26.15 -44.15 -5.28
N SER A 26 25.74 -44.23 -6.55
CA SER A 26 26.15 -43.28 -7.60
C SER A 26 25.68 -41.85 -7.28
N LEU A 27 24.44 -41.69 -6.83
CA LEU A 27 23.91 -40.39 -6.39
C LEU A 27 24.71 -39.80 -5.22
N THR A 28 25.05 -40.62 -4.23
CA THR A 28 25.86 -40.16 -3.08
C THR A 28 27.27 -39.76 -3.51
N ARG A 29 27.85 -40.50 -4.46
CA ARG A 29 29.16 -40.18 -5.05
C ARG A 29 29.11 -38.86 -5.83
N TRP A 30 28.06 -38.64 -6.62
CA TRP A 30 27.85 -37.41 -7.36
C TRP A 30 27.63 -36.21 -6.43
N ALA A 31 26.88 -36.37 -5.34
CA ALA A 31 26.67 -35.31 -4.34
C ALA A 31 27.99 -34.80 -3.75
N ARG A 32 28.95 -35.71 -3.53
CA ARG A 32 30.31 -35.36 -3.06
C ARG A 32 31.18 -34.76 -4.17
N ARG A 33 31.07 -35.26 -5.41
CA ARG A 33 31.89 -34.87 -6.56
C ARG A 33 31.48 -33.52 -7.17
N TYR A 34 30.18 -33.19 -7.12
CA TYR A 34 29.60 -32.02 -7.77
C TYR A 34 28.86 -31.16 -6.74
N PRO A 35 29.49 -30.11 -6.18
CA PRO A 35 28.92 -29.32 -5.07
C PRO A 35 27.57 -28.68 -5.36
N GLY A 36 27.29 -28.31 -6.62
CA GLY A 36 25.99 -27.79 -7.03
C GLY A 36 24.88 -28.85 -6.90
N PHE A 37 25.16 -30.07 -7.35
CA PHE A 37 24.25 -31.20 -7.19
C PHE A 37 24.12 -31.63 -5.72
N GLY A 38 25.23 -31.67 -4.98
CA GLY A 38 25.24 -31.99 -3.54
C GLY A 38 24.29 -31.10 -2.74
N ARG A 39 24.38 -29.78 -2.91
CA ARG A 39 23.47 -28.82 -2.25
C ARG A 39 21.99 -29.09 -2.55
N ILE A 40 21.65 -29.36 -3.81
CA ILE A 40 20.27 -29.63 -4.22
C ILE A 40 19.80 -30.98 -3.66
N PHE A 41 20.66 -32.00 -3.68
CA PHE A 41 20.36 -33.34 -3.19
C PHE A 41 20.21 -33.38 -1.66
N ASP A 42 21.06 -32.66 -0.94
CA ASP A 42 20.98 -32.53 0.52
C ASP A 42 19.73 -31.74 0.93
N ARG A 43 19.37 -30.68 0.21
CA ARG A 43 18.10 -29.97 0.41
C ARG A 43 16.90 -30.89 0.19
N ALA A 44 16.92 -31.70 -0.88
CA ALA A 44 15.86 -32.67 -1.15
C ALA A 44 15.76 -33.77 -0.07
N LYS A 45 16.90 -34.24 0.45
CA LYS A 45 16.92 -35.19 1.57
C LYS A 45 16.39 -34.57 2.87
N ALA A 46 16.79 -33.33 3.18
CA ALA A 46 16.31 -32.60 4.34
C ALA A 46 14.80 -32.36 4.23
N GLN A 47 14.30 -32.07 3.02
CA GLN A 47 12.87 -31.92 2.78
C GLN A 47 12.11 -33.22 3.05
N ALA A 48 12.59 -34.33 2.50
CA ALA A 48 12.00 -35.65 2.69
C ALA A 48 12.03 -36.17 4.16
N ALA A 49 12.95 -35.65 4.98
CA ALA A 49 13.12 -36.04 6.38
C ALA A 49 12.25 -35.21 7.34
N ARG A 50 11.78 -34.03 6.92
CA ARG A 50 10.92 -33.18 7.76
C ARG A 50 9.51 -33.77 7.76
N LYS A 51 8.92 -33.86 8.95
CA LYS A 51 7.52 -34.29 9.11
C LYS A 51 6.61 -33.21 8.51
N PRO A 52 5.51 -33.57 7.82
CA PRO A 52 4.52 -32.60 7.40
C PRO A 52 4.06 -31.79 8.60
N VAL A 53 4.04 -30.47 8.48
CA VAL A 53 3.51 -29.63 9.55
C VAL A 53 2.00 -29.85 9.57
N SER A 54 1.50 -30.53 10.61
CA SER A 54 0.06 -30.57 10.85
C SER A 54 -0.40 -29.13 11.13
N GLY A 55 -1.48 -28.69 10.49
CA GLY A 55 -1.94 -27.28 10.48
C GLY A 55 -2.51 -26.76 11.81
N GLN A 56 -1.96 -27.21 12.94
CA GLN A 56 -2.52 -27.11 14.28
C GLN A 56 -2.20 -25.78 15.01
N GLY A 57 -1.32 -24.91 14.49
CA GLY A 57 -1.07 -23.61 15.13
C GLY A 57 -0.11 -22.72 14.34
N PHE A 58 -0.05 -21.43 14.70
CA PHE A 58 0.95 -20.50 14.17
C PHE A 58 2.34 -20.90 14.63
N CYS A 59 3.28 -21.02 13.69
CA CYS A 59 4.67 -21.37 13.96
C CYS A 59 5.57 -20.24 13.44
N PRO A 60 6.19 -19.43 14.32
CA PRO A 60 7.05 -18.32 13.92
C PRO A 60 8.20 -18.74 13.00
N ALA A 61 8.83 -19.88 13.26
CA ALA A 61 9.94 -20.37 12.42
C ALA A 61 9.49 -20.66 10.98
N THR A 62 8.32 -21.28 10.81
CA THR A 62 7.76 -21.59 9.49
C THR A 62 7.22 -20.34 8.80
N ALA A 63 6.65 -19.41 9.56
CA ALA A 63 6.23 -18.10 9.05
C ALA A 63 7.44 -17.31 8.50
N ASN A 64 8.54 -17.26 9.25
CA ASN A 64 9.78 -16.62 8.83
C ASN A 64 10.40 -17.31 7.60
N GLU A 65 10.34 -18.64 7.52
CA GLU A 65 10.78 -19.39 6.33
C GLU A 65 9.96 -18.99 5.08
N ALA A 66 8.64 -18.83 5.21
CA ALA A 66 7.79 -18.37 4.13
C ALA A 66 8.12 -16.92 3.70
N VAL A 67 8.26 -16.00 4.66
CA VAL A 67 8.65 -14.59 4.43
C VAL A 67 10.00 -14.50 3.70
N ALA A 68 10.99 -15.28 4.16
CA ALA A 68 12.31 -15.33 3.55
C ALA A 68 12.24 -15.83 2.10
N ARG A 69 11.47 -16.89 1.82
CA ARG A 69 11.33 -17.40 0.44
C ARG A 69 10.64 -16.41 -0.49
N VAL A 70 9.60 -15.71 -0.01
CA VAL A 70 8.94 -14.66 -0.79
C VAL A 70 9.91 -13.53 -1.12
N SER A 71 10.68 -13.03 -0.15
CA SER A 71 11.65 -11.95 -0.39
C SER A 71 12.80 -12.36 -1.32
N GLN A 72 13.08 -13.66 -1.45
CA GLN A 72 14.06 -14.20 -2.41
C GLN A 72 13.49 -14.45 -3.82
N GLY A 73 12.22 -14.16 -4.08
CA GLY A 73 11.65 -14.31 -5.43
C GLY A 73 10.67 -15.45 -5.61
N GLU A 74 10.44 -16.29 -4.59
CA GLU A 74 9.53 -17.44 -4.73
C GLU A 74 8.06 -17.02 -4.58
N MET A 75 7.20 -17.54 -5.46
CA MET A 75 5.75 -17.27 -5.39
C MET A 75 5.13 -18.03 -4.22
N LEU A 76 4.16 -17.39 -3.55
CA LEU A 76 3.49 -17.99 -2.39
C LEU A 76 2.79 -19.32 -2.73
N THR A 77 2.29 -19.47 -3.96
CA THR A 77 1.72 -20.73 -4.47
C THR A 77 2.77 -21.83 -4.59
N THR A 78 3.97 -21.51 -5.06
CA THR A 78 5.10 -22.44 -5.11
C THR A 78 5.59 -22.81 -3.72
N ILE A 79 5.64 -21.84 -2.80
CA ILE A 79 6.00 -22.07 -1.40
C ILE A 79 4.98 -22.99 -0.72
N ALA A 80 3.68 -22.74 -0.90
CA ALA A 80 2.62 -23.54 -0.30
C ALA A 80 2.46 -24.94 -0.89
N ALA A 81 3.14 -25.24 -2.00
CA ALA A 81 3.24 -26.60 -2.54
C ALA A 81 4.31 -27.45 -1.82
N ASP A 82 5.19 -26.82 -1.03
CA ASP A 82 6.16 -27.52 -0.19
C ASP A 82 5.44 -28.15 1.01
N PRO A 83 5.49 -29.48 1.22
CA PRO A 83 4.81 -30.17 2.32
C PRO A 83 5.22 -29.70 3.73
N LEU A 84 6.34 -28.97 3.82
CA LEU A 84 6.91 -28.47 5.06
C LEU A 84 6.46 -27.07 5.42
N VAL A 85 5.81 -26.40 4.46
CA VAL A 85 5.20 -25.11 4.65
C VAL A 85 3.69 -25.31 4.70
N PRO A 86 2.93 -24.53 5.49
CA PRO A 86 1.50 -24.68 5.55
C PRO A 86 0.86 -24.39 4.19
N SER A 87 -0.32 -24.96 3.99
CA SER A 87 -1.13 -24.65 2.83
C SER A 87 -1.40 -23.15 2.71
N LEU A 88 -1.70 -22.71 1.49
CA LEU A 88 -2.00 -21.31 1.21
C LEU A 88 -3.14 -20.77 2.07
N ARG A 89 -4.16 -21.60 2.34
CA ARG A 89 -5.27 -21.28 3.25
C ARG A 89 -4.78 -20.99 4.67
N THR A 90 -3.87 -21.81 5.19
CA THR A 90 -3.30 -21.61 6.53
C THR A 90 -2.45 -20.34 6.58
N ILE A 91 -1.65 -20.05 5.55
CA ILE A 91 -0.86 -18.81 5.48
C ILE A 91 -1.78 -17.59 5.48
N TYR A 92 -2.87 -17.60 4.68
CA TYR A 92 -3.82 -16.49 4.68
C TYR A 92 -4.53 -16.31 6.03
N ARG A 93 -4.88 -17.41 6.71
CA ARG A 93 -5.41 -17.36 8.08
C ARG A 93 -4.39 -16.72 9.02
N TRP A 94 -3.13 -17.15 8.99
CA TRP A 94 -2.07 -16.56 9.81
C TRP A 94 -1.91 -15.06 9.56
N LYS A 95 -2.01 -14.60 8.31
CA LYS A 95 -1.98 -13.16 8.00
C LYS A 95 -3.17 -12.38 8.57
N ALA A 96 -4.33 -13.02 8.75
CA ALA A 96 -5.49 -12.39 9.35
C ALA A 96 -5.37 -12.34 10.88
N ASP A 97 -4.85 -13.41 11.47
CA ASP A 97 -4.81 -13.58 12.93
C ASP A 97 -3.56 -12.96 13.58
N HIS A 98 -2.47 -12.76 12.83
CA HIS A 98 -1.16 -12.28 13.31
C HIS A 98 -0.69 -11.03 12.53
N PRO A 99 -0.93 -9.81 13.05
CA PRO A 99 -0.59 -8.55 12.38
C PRO A 99 0.91 -8.39 12.06
N GLU A 100 1.79 -8.85 12.95
CA GLU A 100 3.24 -8.81 12.76
C GLU A 100 3.67 -9.63 11.54
N PHE A 101 3.11 -10.83 11.38
CA PHE A 101 3.37 -11.67 10.22
C PHE A 101 2.77 -11.07 8.93
N ALA A 102 1.63 -10.40 9.03
CA ALA A 102 1.04 -9.70 7.90
C ALA A 102 1.95 -8.57 7.39
N GLU A 103 2.58 -7.83 8.31
CA GLU A 103 3.54 -6.78 7.99
C GLU A 103 4.85 -7.33 7.41
N ASP A 104 5.41 -8.39 8.00
CA ASP A 104 6.59 -9.08 7.45
C ASP A 104 6.33 -9.58 6.02
N MET A 105 5.15 -10.15 5.78
CA MET A 105 4.72 -10.57 4.43
C MET A 105 4.50 -9.40 3.48
N ARG A 106 4.16 -8.20 3.98
CA ARG A 106 4.04 -6.97 3.18
C ARG A 106 5.43 -6.51 2.74
N LEU A 107 6.38 -6.41 3.68
CA LEU A 107 7.78 -6.07 3.41
C LEU A 107 8.45 -7.08 2.46
N ALA A 108 8.18 -8.37 2.63
CA ALA A 108 8.70 -9.41 1.72
C ALA A 108 8.18 -9.24 0.29
N ARG A 109 6.94 -8.76 0.09
CA ARG A 109 6.40 -8.46 -1.25
C ARG A 109 7.07 -7.23 -1.86
N GLU A 110 7.43 -6.22 -1.06
CA GLU A 110 8.20 -5.09 -1.55
C GLU A 110 9.59 -5.54 -2.00
N ALA A 111 10.28 -6.37 -1.22
CA ALA A 111 11.55 -6.97 -1.62
C ALA A 111 11.42 -7.84 -2.90
N LEU A 112 10.32 -8.58 -3.04
CA LEU A 112 10.01 -9.34 -4.26
C LEU A 112 9.86 -8.42 -5.49
N ALA A 113 9.31 -7.21 -5.32
CA ALA A 113 9.18 -6.23 -6.40
C ALA A 113 10.55 -5.76 -6.91
N GLU A 114 11.51 -5.53 -6.00
CA GLU A 114 12.90 -5.24 -6.34
C GLU A 114 13.53 -6.39 -7.14
N ARG A 115 13.34 -7.64 -6.67
CA ARG A 115 13.84 -8.84 -7.38
C ARG A 115 13.28 -8.98 -8.78
N PHE A 116 12.00 -8.65 -9.00
CA PHE A 116 11.40 -8.66 -10.32
C PHE A 116 12.00 -7.59 -11.24
N SER A 117 12.38 -6.44 -10.69
CA SER A 117 13.10 -5.39 -11.42
C SER A 117 14.49 -5.86 -11.84
N ASP A 118 15.26 -6.46 -10.92
CA ASP A 118 16.58 -7.05 -11.20
C ASP A 118 16.51 -8.14 -12.28
N LEU A 119 15.54 -9.04 -12.15
CA LEU A 119 15.33 -10.11 -13.13
C LEU A 119 14.98 -9.53 -14.50
N GLY A 120 14.12 -8.51 -14.53
CA GLY A 120 13.79 -7.78 -15.75
C GLY A 120 15.02 -7.17 -16.41
N TRP A 121 15.89 -6.55 -15.63
CA TRP A 121 17.14 -5.98 -16.14
C TRP A 121 18.04 -7.05 -16.77
N LYS A 122 18.27 -8.16 -16.06
CA LYS A 122 19.07 -9.29 -16.57
C LYS A 122 18.50 -9.85 -17.87
N MET A 123 17.19 -10.05 -17.92
CA MET A 123 16.51 -10.56 -19.11
C MET A 123 16.63 -9.63 -20.32
N ALA A 124 16.61 -8.30 -20.09
CA ALA A 124 16.78 -7.33 -21.15
C ALA A 124 18.21 -7.37 -21.74
N LEU A 125 19.23 -7.52 -20.89
CA LEU A 125 20.63 -7.64 -21.32
C LEU A 125 20.89 -8.93 -22.11
N GLU A 126 20.25 -10.04 -21.72
CA GLU A 126 20.40 -11.34 -22.37
C GLU A 126 19.54 -11.49 -23.63
N ALA A 127 18.72 -10.48 -23.97
CA ALA A 127 17.79 -10.55 -25.09
C ALA A 127 18.53 -10.63 -26.43
N THR A 128 18.12 -11.57 -27.27
CA THR A 128 18.57 -11.71 -28.67
C THR A 128 17.44 -11.36 -29.63
N PRO A 129 17.70 -11.11 -30.93
CA PRO A 129 16.65 -10.88 -31.91
C PRO A 129 15.59 -12.00 -31.96
N GLN A 130 16.00 -13.26 -31.76
CA GLN A 130 15.10 -14.43 -31.76
C GLN A 130 14.21 -14.49 -30.51
N THR A 131 14.68 -13.95 -29.38
CA THR A 131 13.97 -13.98 -28.09
C THR A 131 13.28 -12.65 -27.76
N ALA A 132 13.50 -11.61 -28.56
CA ALA A 132 13.06 -10.24 -28.28
C ALA A 132 11.57 -10.13 -27.93
N PHE A 133 10.70 -10.79 -28.68
CA PHE A 133 9.25 -10.76 -28.42
C PHE A 133 8.89 -11.44 -27.09
N LEU A 134 9.41 -12.65 -26.84
CA LEU A 134 9.17 -13.37 -25.59
C LEU A 134 9.70 -12.58 -24.39
N THR A 135 10.91 -12.02 -24.51
CA THR A 135 11.49 -11.16 -23.49
C THR A 135 10.61 -9.93 -23.26
N GLN A 136 10.13 -9.26 -24.31
CA GLN A 136 9.23 -8.12 -24.19
C GLN A 136 7.96 -8.47 -23.40
N VAL A 137 7.32 -9.61 -23.68
CA VAL A 137 6.13 -10.08 -22.96
C VAL A 137 6.44 -10.31 -21.48
N ARG A 138 7.54 -11.01 -21.18
CA ARG A 138 7.96 -11.26 -19.80
C ARG A 138 8.30 -9.97 -19.05
N LEU A 139 8.99 -9.03 -19.69
CA LEU A 139 9.29 -7.71 -19.11
C LEU A 139 8.03 -6.89 -18.83
N LYS A 140 7.00 -6.99 -19.67
CA LYS A 140 5.70 -6.35 -19.40
C LYS A 140 5.07 -6.93 -18.13
N GLN A 141 5.05 -8.26 -18.01
CA GLN A 141 4.49 -8.93 -16.83
C GLN A 141 5.28 -8.61 -15.55
N LEU A 142 6.61 -8.65 -15.60
CA LEU A 142 7.47 -8.37 -14.44
C LEU A 142 7.31 -6.92 -13.96
N ARG A 143 7.29 -5.95 -14.87
CA ARG A 143 7.07 -4.52 -14.52
C ARG A 143 5.70 -4.29 -13.90
N TRP A 144 4.65 -4.89 -14.48
CA TRP A 144 3.31 -4.80 -13.90
C TRP A 144 3.28 -5.42 -12.50
N ALA A 145 3.86 -6.61 -12.32
CA ALA A 145 3.88 -7.28 -11.03
C ALA A 145 4.68 -6.50 -9.97
N ALA A 146 5.85 -5.96 -10.33
CA ALA A 146 6.64 -5.11 -9.44
C ALA A 146 5.85 -3.86 -9.01
N ALA A 147 5.15 -3.19 -9.94
CA ALA A 147 4.32 -2.03 -9.63
C ALA A 147 3.15 -2.37 -8.68
N VAL A 148 2.55 -3.55 -8.80
CA VAL A 148 1.47 -4.00 -7.90
C VAL A 148 2.01 -4.38 -6.52
N LEU A 149 3.18 -5.02 -6.46
CA LEU A 149 3.78 -5.51 -5.21
C LEU A 149 4.45 -4.41 -4.38
N GLY A 150 5.06 -3.42 -5.05
CA GLY A 150 5.72 -2.27 -4.43
C GLY A 150 5.30 -0.95 -5.08
N PRO A 151 4.05 -0.49 -4.89
CA PRO A 151 3.51 0.65 -5.62
C PRO A 151 4.22 1.98 -5.29
N ARG A 152 4.80 2.10 -4.09
CA ARG A 152 5.53 3.31 -3.69
C ARG A 152 6.81 3.52 -4.50
N THR A 153 7.49 2.44 -4.89
CA THR A 153 8.80 2.48 -5.55
C THR A 153 8.70 2.14 -7.04
N HIS A 154 7.84 1.20 -7.42
CA HIS A 154 7.78 0.66 -8.79
C HIS A 154 6.53 1.07 -9.58
N ALA A 155 5.52 1.70 -8.95
CA ALA A 155 4.39 2.21 -9.73
C ALA A 155 4.79 3.42 -10.58
N ARG A 156 3.97 3.70 -11.59
CA ARG A 156 4.10 4.92 -12.39
C ARG A 156 3.65 6.13 -11.56
N LEU A 157 4.59 6.73 -10.83
CA LEU A 157 4.34 7.94 -10.07
C LEU A 157 4.08 9.10 -11.04
N LYS A 158 2.91 9.74 -10.92
CA LYS A 158 2.58 10.95 -11.68
C LYS A 158 3.05 12.15 -10.87
N ALA A 159 3.93 12.97 -11.45
CA ALA A 159 4.30 14.24 -10.84
C ALA A 159 3.04 15.10 -10.65
N TYR A 160 2.78 15.52 -9.41
CA TYR A 160 1.74 16.47 -9.09
C TYR A 160 2.38 17.86 -9.04
N ALA A 161 1.86 18.80 -9.83
CA ALA A 161 2.26 20.20 -9.71
C ALA A 161 1.79 20.71 -8.33
N PRO A 162 2.63 21.43 -7.58
CA PRO A 162 2.20 21.99 -6.29
C PRO A 162 0.94 22.83 -6.50
N PRO A 163 -0.01 22.82 -5.53
CA PRO A 163 -1.19 23.66 -5.64
C PRO A 163 -0.76 25.12 -5.79
N GLY A 164 -1.44 25.86 -6.67
CA GLY A 164 -1.23 27.30 -6.80
C GLY A 164 -1.44 28.01 -5.46
N LEU A 165 -0.91 29.22 -5.33
CA LEU A 165 -1.15 30.04 -4.13
C LEU A 165 -2.67 30.09 -3.86
N PRO A 166 -3.10 29.90 -2.60
CA PRO A 166 -4.52 29.93 -2.29
C PRO A 166 -5.12 31.28 -2.71
N GLU A 167 -6.22 31.23 -3.46
CA GLU A 167 -6.99 32.44 -3.79
C GLU A 167 -7.51 33.05 -2.48
N SER A 168 -6.90 34.15 -2.04
CA SER A 168 -7.36 34.88 -0.86
C SER A 168 -8.66 35.61 -1.21
N THR A 169 -9.77 35.21 -0.59
CA THR A 169 -11.03 35.95 -0.68
C THR A 169 -11.05 37.03 0.40
N THR A 170 -11.05 38.29 0.01
CA THR A 170 -11.20 39.42 0.94
C THR A 170 -12.69 39.71 1.16
N ILE A 171 -13.18 39.52 2.38
CA ILE A 171 -14.56 39.85 2.77
C ILE A 171 -14.57 41.23 3.41
N LEU A 172 -15.12 42.23 2.71
CA LEU A 172 -15.37 43.56 3.28
C LEU A 172 -16.71 43.55 4.03
N SER A 173 -16.65 43.62 5.36
CA SER A 173 -17.84 43.73 6.19
C SER A 173 -18.29 45.19 6.31
N ARG A 174 -19.60 45.41 6.24
CA ARG A 174 -20.24 46.71 6.42
C ARG A 174 -21.08 46.67 7.70
N HIS A 175 -20.88 47.61 8.60
CA HIS A 175 -21.69 47.74 9.81
C HIS A 175 -22.54 49.01 9.75
N PHE A 176 -23.70 48.96 10.41
CA PHE A 176 -24.68 50.03 10.41
C PHE A 176 -24.88 50.55 11.83
N LYS A 177 -24.98 51.86 11.99
CA LYS A 177 -25.28 52.54 13.26
C LYS A 177 -26.49 53.45 13.08
N ILE A 178 -27.37 53.49 14.07
CA ILE A 178 -28.47 54.46 14.09
C ILE A 178 -27.97 55.73 14.78
N GLU A 179 -28.04 56.86 14.10
CA GLU A 179 -27.77 58.20 14.66
C GLU A 179 -29.08 58.91 14.93
N VAL A 180 -29.25 59.43 16.14
CA VAL A 180 -30.44 60.18 16.58
C VAL A 180 -30.09 61.67 16.67
N HIS A 181 -30.94 62.52 16.13
CA HIS A 181 -30.80 63.97 16.23
C HIS A 181 -31.16 64.42 17.66
N PRO A 182 -30.27 65.15 18.36
CA PRO A 182 -30.44 65.45 19.78
C PRO A 182 -31.69 66.29 20.09
N GLU A 183 -32.06 67.22 19.20
CA GLU A 183 -33.16 68.15 19.46
C GLU A 183 -34.53 67.71 18.89
N THR A 184 -34.53 66.93 17.81
CA THR A 184 -35.76 66.59 17.07
C THR A 184 -36.14 65.12 17.21
N GLY A 185 -35.28 64.30 17.83
CA GLY A 185 -35.45 62.85 17.96
C GLY A 185 -35.34 62.06 16.65
N GLN A 186 -35.23 62.73 15.50
CA GLN A 186 -35.18 62.06 14.20
C GLN A 186 -33.98 61.12 14.10
N HIS A 187 -34.18 59.91 13.59
CA HIS A 187 -33.13 58.91 13.48
C HIS A 187 -32.78 58.60 12.02
N ARG A 188 -31.52 58.24 11.76
CA ARG A 188 -31.08 57.72 10.45
C ARG A 188 -30.12 56.55 10.62
N VAL A 189 -30.10 55.65 9.64
CA VAL A 189 -29.14 54.55 9.58
C VAL A 189 -27.90 55.03 8.82
N VAL A 190 -26.73 54.94 9.42
CA VAL A 190 -25.45 55.28 8.80
C VAL A 190 -24.63 54.01 8.61
N GLY A 191 -24.13 53.80 7.40
CA GLY A 191 -23.29 52.66 7.03
C GLY A 191 -21.82 53.02 7.12
N TYR A 192 -21.02 52.09 7.64
CA TYR A 192 -19.58 52.18 7.75
C TYR A 192 -18.94 50.94 7.15
N THR A 193 -17.90 51.14 6.34
CA THR A 193 -17.09 50.07 5.75
C THR A 193 -15.64 50.31 6.15
N ALA A 194 -14.89 49.24 6.44
CA ALA A 194 -13.46 49.38 6.71
C ALA A 194 -12.72 49.81 5.43
N ASP A 195 -11.88 50.83 5.56
CA ASP A 195 -10.92 51.19 4.53
C ASP A 195 -9.89 50.06 4.37
N PRO A 196 -9.61 49.57 3.15
CA PRO A 196 -8.74 48.42 2.94
C PRO A 196 -7.27 48.68 3.31
N ASP A 197 -6.82 49.94 3.31
CA ASP A 197 -5.43 50.30 3.58
C ASP A 197 -5.21 50.65 5.07
N THR A 198 -6.19 51.30 5.70
CA THR A 198 -6.08 51.75 7.09
C THR A 198 -6.82 50.88 8.09
N MET A 199 -7.72 50.00 7.63
CA MET A 199 -8.65 49.20 8.43
C MET A 199 -9.54 50.01 9.37
N LEU A 200 -9.60 51.33 9.19
CA LEU A 200 -10.45 52.21 9.99
C LEU A 200 -11.86 52.28 9.40
N PRO A 201 -12.89 52.40 10.25
CA PRO A 201 -14.27 52.50 9.78
C PRO A 201 -14.49 53.86 9.09
N VAL A 202 -14.75 53.82 7.78
CA VAL A 202 -15.11 55.00 6.99
C VAL A 202 -16.61 54.99 6.77
N ARG A 203 -17.23 56.15 6.97
CA ARG A 203 -18.66 56.38 6.75
C ARG A 203 -18.96 56.32 5.25
N THR A 204 -19.67 55.29 4.80
CA THR A 204 -19.91 55.02 3.36
C THR A 204 -21.32 55.35 2.90
N SER A 205 -22.29 55.50 3.80
CA SER A 205 -23.63 55.93 3.41
C SER A 205 -24.43 56.55 4.54
N ASP A 206 -25.32 57.46 4.14
CA ASP A 206 -26.29 58.08 5.01
C ASP A 206 -27.69 57.72 4.55
N GLY A 207 -28.41 56.97 5.38
CA GLY A 207 -29.84 56.77 5.22
C GLY A 207 -30.60 58.07 5.50
N GLU A 208 -31.83 58.12 4.96
CA GLU A 208 -32.75 59.23 5.18
C GLU A 208 -33.10 59.38 6.67
N ARG A 209 -33.23 60.63 7.13
CA ARG A 209 -33.70 60.94 8.49
C ARG A 209 -35.20 60.69 8.57
N LYS A 210 -35.60 59.83 9.49
CA LYS A 210 -37.01 59.49 9.75
C LYS A 210 -37.46 60.12 11.06
N THR A 211 -38.70 60.60 11.06
CA THR A 211 -39.39 61.10 12.26
C THR A 211 -39.45 59.99 13.32
N PRO A 212 -39.32 60.32 14.62
CA PRO A 212 -39.55 59.35 15.69
C PRO A 212 -40.91 58.66 15.49
N ILE A 213 -40.92 57.33 15.46
CA ILE A 213 -42.15 56.55 15.52
C ILE A 213 -42.31 56.17 16.99
N ASP A 214 -43.32 56.73 17.65
CA ASP A 214 -43.69 56.39 19.02
C ASP A 214 -45.09 55.73 19.02
N PRO A 215 -45.26 54.51 19.56
CA PRO A 215 -44.26 53.61 20.13
C PRO A 215 -43.58 52.71 19.07
N PRO A 216 -42.39 52.16 19.36
CA PRO A 216 -41.69 51.26 18.46
C PRO A 216 -42.41 49.91 18.36
N ALA A 217 -43.11 49.66 17.25
CA ALA A 217 -43.88 48.43 16.98
C ALA A 217 -43.07 47.11 16.93
N LYS A 218 -41.82 47.08 17.42
CA LYS A 218 -40.93 45.91 17.35
C LYS A 218 -40.23 45.51 18.65
N MET A 219 -40.43 46.21 19.77
CA MET A 219 -39.91 45.74 21.07
C MET A 219 -40.82 44.73 21.77
N ASP A 220 -42.14 44.77 21.53
CA ASP A 220 -43.08 43.83 22.15
C ASP A 220 -43.03 42.42 21.52
N ALA A 221 -42.76 42.33 20.21
CA ALA A 221 -42.72 41.05 19.49
C ALA A 221 -41.51 40.16 19.81
N ILE A 222 -40.47 40.70 20.46
CA ILE A 222 -39.26 39.94 20.84
C ILE A 222 -39.33 39.49 22.31
N MET A 223 -40.20 40.07 23.14
CA MET A 223 -40.45 39.61 24.51
C MET A 223 -41.61 38.61 24.65
N GLU A 224 -42.49 38.48 23.65
CA GLU A 224 -43.55 37.46 23.63
C GLU A 224 -43.13 36.12 22.98
N ALA A 225 -41.90 36.01 22.48
CA ALA A 225 -41.35 34.77 21.91
C ALA A 225 -40.19 34.22 22.75
N GLY A 226 -40.51 33.71 23.95
CA GLY A 226 -39.67 32.80 24.72
C GLY A 226 -40.17 32.66 26.16
N PRO A 227 -40.19 31.45 26.76
CA PRO A 227 -39.62 30.17 26.29
C PRO A 227 -40.57 29.29 25.46
#